data_AF-A0A2U0AFS6-F1
#
_entry.id   AF-A0A2U0AFS6-F1
#
_cell.length_a   1.000
_cell.length_b   1.000
_cell.length_c   1.000
_cell.angle_alpha   90.00
_cell.angle_beta   90.00
_cell.angle_gamma   90.00
#
_symmetry.space_group_name_H-M   'P 1'
#
loop_
_entity.id
_entity.type
_entity.pdbx_description
1 polymer ?
#
loop_
_entity_poly.entity_id
_entity_poly.type
_entity_poly.pdbx_seq_one_letter_code
_entity_poly.pdbx_strand_id
1 'polypeptide(L)' 'AHMLKRFLPEQAKVLLITMEYPQGEMDGPPFSVSDDEVRALFKQRFSIQHLHSLNILQDTDRYREKGVSQMLEHVYLLK' A
#
# COMPACT_ATOMS: atom_id res chain seq x y z
N ALA A 1 5.84 4.53 -8.92
CA ALA A 1 6.57 5.57 -8.14
C ALA A 1 7.27 6.65 -8.98
N HIS A 2 7.87 6.36 -10.15
CA HIS A 2 8.69 7.33 -10.89
C HIS A 2 7.99 8.66 -11.24
N MET A 3 6.75 8.61 -11.74
CA MET A 3 5.97 9.82 -12.07
C MET A 3 5.72 10.72 -10.85
N LEU A 4 5.30 10.14 -9.72
CA LEU A 4 5.10 10.89 -8.47
C LEU A 4 6.40 11.55 -8.00
N LYS A 5 7.52 10.84 -8.08
CA LYS A 5 8.84 11.39 -7.75
C LYS A 5 9.25 12.54 -8.68
N ARG A 6 8.75 12.59 -9.91
CA ARG A 6 9.09 13.63 -10.89
C ARG A 6 8.23 14.88 -10.77
N PHE A 7 6.93 14.73 -10.53
CA PHE A 7 5.97 15.82 -10.64
C PHE A 7 5.54 16.43 -9.31
N LEU A 8 5.77 15.75 -8.19
CA LEU A 8 5.48 16.32 -6.88
C LEU A 8 6.52 17.37 -6.49
N PRO A 9 6.10 18.49 -5.87
CA PRO A 9 7.02 19.45 -5.25
C PRO A 9 7.99 18.77 -4.26
N GLU A 10 9.14 19.39 -4.01
CA GLU A 10 10.15 18.82 -3.09
C GLU A 10 9.61 18.62 -1.66
N GLN A 11 8.72 19.49 -1.20
CA GLN A 11 8.16 19.44 0.16
C GLN A 11 6.76 18.81 0.20
N ALA A 12 6.41 18.03 -0.84
CA ALA A 12 5.10 17.39 -0.93
C ALA A 12 4.95 16.31 0.15
N LYS A 13 3.85 16.39 0.89
CA LYS A 13 3.42 15.32 1.81
C LYS A 13 2.38 14.47 1.12
N VAL A 14 2.60 13.16 1.09
CA VAL A 14 1.69 12.20 0.44
C VAL A 14 1.20 11.20 1.45
N LEU A 15 -0.12 11.03 1.53
CA LEU A 15 -0.72 9.89 2.19
C LEU A 15 -0.84 8.76 1.17
N LEU A 16 -0.12 7.66 1.40
CA LEU A 16 -0.15 6.46 0.55
C LEU A 16 -0.90 5.36 1.27
N ILE A 17 -1.91 4.79 0.63
CA ILE A 17 -2.65 3.63 1.11
C ILE A 17 -2.32 2.45 0.20
N THR A 18 -1.92 1.31 0.77
CA THR A 18 -1.68 0.06 0.04
C THR A 18 -2.49 -1.08 0.63
N MET A 19 -2.76 -2.08 -0.20
CA MET A 19 -3.36 -3.34 0.21
C MET A 19 -2.26 -4.40 0.18
N GLU A 20 -2.16 -5.22 1.22
CA GLU A 20 -1.26 -6.36 1.28
C GLU A 20 -2.05 -7.63 1.60
N TYR A 21 -1.85 -8.63 0.76
CA TYR A 21 -2.43 -9.97 0.90
C TYR A 21 -1.47 -11.00 0.29
N PRO A 22 -1.58 -12.30 0.66
CA PRO A 22 -0.70 -13.33 0.12
C PRO A 22 -0.76 -13.40 -1.41
N GLN A 23 0.41 -13.29 -2.04
CA GLN A 23 0.52 -13.30 -3.50
C GLN A 23 -0.01 -14.61 -4.08
N GLY A 24 -0.76 -14.51 -5.17
CA GLY A 24 -1.40 -15.66 -5.83
C GLY A 24 -2.79 -16.03 -5.31
N GLU A 25 -3.27 -15.41 -4.22
CA GLU A 25 -4.66 -15.60 -3.76
C GLU A 25 -5.67 -14.74 -4.52
N MET A 26 -5.22 -13.67 -5.18
CA MET A 26 -6.07 -12.80 -5.99
C MET A 26 -5.25 -12.10 -7.09
N ASP A 27 -5.79 -12.06 -8.31
CA ASP A 27 -5.17 -11.43 -9.49
C ASP A 27 -5.23 -9.89 -9.49
N GLY A 28 -5.87 -9.29 -8.48
CA GLY A 28 -6.18 -7.86 -8.44
C GLY A 28 -7.26 -7.42 -9.43
N PRO A 29 -7.57 -6.11 -9.50
CA PRO A 29 -7.23 -5.09 -8.52
C PRO A 29 -8.08 -5.18 -7.23
N PRO A 30 -7.62 -4.55 -6.12
CA PRO A 30 -6.29 -3.92 -5.97
C PRO A 30 -5.18 -4.98 -5.95
N PHE A 31 -3.99 -4.64 -6.44
CA PHE A 31 -2.81 -5.52 -6.36
C PHE A 31 -2.16 -5.42 -4.97
N SER A 32 -1.58 -6.53 -4.50
CA SER A 32 -0.84 -6.60 -3.23
C SER A 32 0.48 -5.83 -3.34
N VAL A 33 0.74 -4.93 -2.39
CA VAL A 33 1.97 -4.13 -2.28
C VAL A 33 2.42 -4.10 -0.83
N SER A 34 3.57 -4.72 -0.55
CA SER A 34 4.13 -4.85 0.80
C SER A 34 4.89 -3.60 1.27
N ASP A 35 5.16 -3.51 2.58
CA ASP A 35 6.02 -2.46 3.16
C ASP A 35 7.40 -2.41 2.50
N ASP A 36 8.01 -3.56 2.23
CA ASP A 36 9.32 -3.65 1.57
C ASP A 36 9.28 -3.04 0.16
N GLU A 37 8.21 -3.30 -0.59
CA GLU A 37 8.03 -2.71 -1.92
C GLU A 37 7.82 -1.19 -1.84
N VAL A 38 6.99 -0.71 -0.91
CA VAL A 38 6.82 0.73 -0.65
C VAL A 38 8.16 1.38 -0.34
N ARG A 39 8.96 0.78 0.54
CA ARG A 39 10.30 1.28 0.88
C ARG A 39 11.22 1.29 -0.32
N ALA A 40 11.30 0.19 -1.07
CA ALA A 40 12.14 0.10 -2.25
C ALA A 40 11.81 1.20 -3.29
N LEU A 41 10.52 1.48 -3.49
CA LEU A 41 10.06 2.42 -4.49
C LEU A 41 10.23 3.90 -4.09
N PHE A 42 10.03 4.23 -2.82
CA PHE A 42 9.88 5.62 -2.36
C PHE A 42 11.03 6.14 -1.49
N LYS A 43 11.81 5.28 -0.81
CA LYS A 43 12.82 5.71 0.19
C LYS A 43 13.93 6.62 -0.35
N GLN A 44 14.16 6.60 -1.66
CA GLN A 44 15.18 7.43 -2.30
C GLN A 44 14.79 8.93 -2.33
N ARG A 45 13.50 9.24 -2.43
CA ARG A 45 13.01 10.63 -2.49
C ARG A 45 12.32 11.06 -1.20
N PHE A 46 11.62 10.14 -0.54
CA PHE A 46 10.80 10.45 0.61
C PHE A 46 11.31 9.77 1.88
N SER A 47 11.20 10.45 3.00
CA SER A 47 11.13 9.80 4.31
C SER A 47 9.78 9.10 4.44
N ILE A 48 9.80 7.84 4.87
CA ILE A 48 8.60 7.00 4.94
C ILE A 48 8.25 6.76 6.40
N GLN A 49 7.08 7.24 6.80
CA GLN A 49 6.50 6.96 8.11
C GLN A 49 5.29 6.04 7.91
N HIS A 50 5.39 4.80 8.39
CA HIS A 50 4.22 3.92 8.47
C HIS A 50 3.35 4.39 9.63
N LEU A 51 2.09 4.69 9.35
CA LEU A 51 1.14 5.25 10.31
C LEU A 51 0.27 4.16 10.92
N HIS A 52 -0.21 3.23 10.09
CA HIS A 52 -1.16 2.23 10.54
C HIS A 52 -1.24 1.01 9.62
N SER A 53 -1.66 -0.13 10.21
CA SER A 53 -2.05 -1.35 9.49
C SER A 53 -3.37 -1.85 10.05
N LEU A 54 -4.36 -2.09 9.19
CA LEU A 54 -5.67 -2.63 9.56
C LEU A 54 -5.90 -3.95 8.83
N ASN A 55 -6.41 -4.96 9.52
CA ASN A 55 -6.96 -6.13 8.85
C ASN A 55 -8.41 -5.86 8.47
N ILE A 56 -8.66 -5.65 7.18
CA ILE A 56 -9.97 -5.25 6.64
C ILE A 56 -10.74 -6.41 6.00
N LEU A 57 -10.26 -7.65 6.17
CA LEU A 57 -10.92 -8.83 5.59
C LEU A 57 -12.34 -9.01 6.16
N GLN A 58 -12.56 -8.64 7.42
CA GLN A 58 -13.86 -8.76 8.07
C GLN A 58 -14.79 -7.58 7.74
N ASP A 59 -14.24 -6.43 7.38
CA ASP A 59 -14.99 -5.20 7.16
C ASP A 59 -15.84 -5.22 5.88
N THR A 60 -15.48 -6.09 4.91
CA THR A 60 -16.21 -6.20 3.63
C THR A 60 -16.23 -7.66 3.14
N ASP A 61 -17.34 -8.11 2.55
CA ASP A 61 -17.43 -9.46 2.00
C ASP A 61 -16.62 -9.63 0.68
N ARG A 62 -16.39 -8.54 -0.07
CA ARG A 62 -15.80 -8.58 -1.42
C ARG A 62 -14.43 -9.27 -1.50
N TYR A 63 -13.65 -9.25 -0.42
CA TYR A 63 -12.32 -9.86 -0.38
C TYR A 63 -12.37 -11.32 0.06
N ARG A 64 -13.32 -11.65 0.94
CA ARG A 64 -13.60 -13.05 1.31
C ARG A 64 -14.16 -13.83 0.13
N GLU A 65 -15.06 -13.23 -0.66
CA GLU A 65 -15.61 -13.82 -1.88
C GLU A 65 -14.54 -14.10 -2.95
N LYS A 66 -13.44 -13.34 -2.95
CA LYS A 66 -12.29 -13.57 -3.82
C LYS A 66 -11.33 -14.64 -3.31
N GLY A 67 -11.64 -15.28 -2.17
CA GLY A 67 -10.84 -16.37 -1.61
C GLY A 67 -9.57 -15.94 -0.89
N VAL A 68 -9.42 -14.64 -0.60
CA VAL A 68 -8.23 -14.12 0.08
C VAL A 68 -8.27 -14.45 1.56
N SER A 69 -7.18 -14.99 2.09
CA SER A 69 -7.06 -15.44 3.49
C SER A 69 -6.77 -14.29 4.46
N GLN A 70 -6.21 -13.19 3.97
CA GLN A 70 -5.90 -11.98 4.72
C GLN A 70 -5.98 -10.74 3.82
N MET A 71 -6.41 -9.61 4.36
CA MET A 71 -6.34 -8.32 3.67
C MET A 71 -5.89 -7.25 4.66
N LEU A 72 -4.65 -6.77 4.51
CA LEU A 72 -4.12 -5.67 5.29
C LEU A 72 -4.16 -4.37 4.48
N GLU A 73 -4.78 -3.34 5.05
CA GLU A 73 -4.62 -1.97 4.58
C GLU A 73 -3.47 -1.33 5.35
N HIS A 74 -2.46 -0.84 4.63
CA HIS A 74 -1.37 -0.07 5.21
C HIS A 74 -1.50 1.40 4.84
N VAL A 75 -1.26 2.27 5.82
CA VAL A 75 -1.27 3.73 5.64
C VAL A 75 0.12 4.28 5.92
N TYR A 76 0.67 5.01 4.96
CA TYR A 76 1.98 5.65 5.05
C TYR A 76 1.87 7.15 4.82
N LEU A 77 2.73 7.89 5.50
CA LEU A 77 3.02 9.28 5.20
C LEU A 77 4.42 9.39 4.59
N LEU A 78 4.48 9.84 3.34
CA LEU A 78 5.70 10.15 2.63
C LEU A 78 5.99 11.65 2.78
N LYS A 79 7.20 12.01 3.20
CA LYS A 79 7.65 13.39 3.44
C LYS A 79 8.95 13.69 2.70
#